data_AF-A2EFF0-F1
#
_entry.id   AF-A2EFF0-F1
#
_cell.length_a   1.000
_cell.length_b   1.000
_cell.length_c   1.000
_cell.angle_alpha   90.00
_cell.angle_beta   90.00
_cell.angle_gamma   90.00
#
_symmetry.space_group_name_H-M   'P 1'
#
loop_
_entity.id
_entity.type
_entity.pdbx_description
1 polymer ?
#
loop_
_entity_poly.entity_id
_entity_poly.type
_entity_poly.pdbx_seq_one_letter_code
_entity_poly.pdbx_strand_id
1 'polypeptide(L)'
;MRRSIYTDLRLGMPVLVLCAGKVTDDEMNFIQSLNDEPAIIDFNSIPHYSASCTKYSIDKPSNVRFRFIFCKKLSEYLDLCQILTRNNTSVPFFSSFATLVFIDYAANSKIQEVRESTAKMIPKRLNTGFVYFNATEDLTSYHTEDTHIFFRSYSAKGLRSNILQFTASVAFKLLLFDPDFVNFQVHQHSKSNKSFLIQLAPCCMSANPADTVRIISNIIKQVDLQENHVIASTIYYILALLEVENPGIVKQNKFFERITLLGCQNTNH
;
A
#
# COMPACT_ATOMS: atom_id res chain seq x y z
N MET A 1 12.94 22.49 -7.91
CA MET A 1 13.35 21.39 -7.00
C MET A 1 12.65 20.11 -7.45
N ARG A 2 13.38 19.05 -7.82
CA ARG A 2 12.76 17.73 -8.01
C ARG A 2 12.36 17.22 -6.63
N ARG A 3 11.05 17.17 -6.33
CA ARG A 3 10.54 16.48 -5.13
C ARG A 3 10.96 15.02 -5.27
N SER A 4 11.77 14.55 -4.33
CA SER A 4 12.24 13.16 -4.33
C SER A 4 11.05 12.29 -3.95
N ILE A 5 10.68 11.29 -4.76
CA ILE A 5 9.55 10.39 -4.48
C ILE A 5 9.68 9.72 -3.09
N TYR A 6 10.90 9.63 -2.55
CA TYR A 6 11.18 9.18 -1.19
C TYR A 6 10.56 10.05 -0.08
N THR A 7 10.37 11.36 -0.28
CA THR A 7 9.71 12.23 0.71
C THR A 7 8.19 12.00 0.78
N ASP A 8 7.64 11.31 -0.22
CA ASP A 8 6.22 10.99 -0.32
C ASP A 8 5.90 9.59 0.24
N LEU A 9 6.93 8.76 0.51
CA LEU A 9 6.75 7.50 1.24
C LEU A 9 6.44 7.80 2.71
N ARG A 10 5.19 7.55 3.07
CA ARG A 10 4.62 7.81 4.40
C ARG A 10 3.81 6.60 4.86
N LEU A 11 3.38 6.58 6.13
CA LEU A 11 2.46 5.55 6.57
C LEU A 11 1.17 5.62 5.74
N GLY A 12 0.73 4.44 5.32
CA GLY A 12 -0.39 4.16 4.46
C GLY A 12 -0.01 3.19 3.35
N MET A 13 -1.00 2.46 2.87
CA MET A 13 -0.82 1.55 1.75
C MET A 13 -0.63 2.35 0.46
N PRO A 14 0.47 2.15 -0.29
CA PRO A 14 0.76 2.97 -1.46
C PRO A 14 -0.14 2.56 -2.63
N VAL A 15 -0.78 3.55 -3.23
CA VAL A 15 -1.55 3.42 -4.46
C VAL A 15 -0.82 4.20 -5.53
N LEU A 16 -0.15 3.49 -6.43
CA LEU A 16 0.51 4.08 -7.58
C LEU A 16 -0.57 4.40 -8.60
N VAL A 17 -0.69 5.67 -8.99
CA VAL A 17 -1.66 6.09 -10.00
C VAL A 17 -0.92 6.44 -11.27
N LEU A 18 -1.24 5.75 -12.36
CA LEU A 18 -0.66 6.02 -13.68
C LEU A 18 -1.77 6.39 -14.65
N CYS A 19 -1.64 7.56 -15.28
CA CYS A 19 -2.53 7.95 -16.36
C CYS A 19 -2.22 7.16 -17.63
N ALA A 20 -3.27 6.66 -18.28
CA ALA A 20 -3.20 6.19 -19.66
C ALA A 20 -3.67 7.32 -20.60
N GLY A 21 -2.97 7.46 -21.73
CA GLY A 21 -3.32 8.45 -22.76
C GLY A 21 -2.90 9.89 -22.45
N LYS A 22 -3.39 10.84 -23.26
CA LYS A 22 -3.23 12.27 -23.02
C LYS A 22 -4.25 12.72 -21.99
N VAL A 23 -3.79 13.49 -21.00
CA VAL A 23 -4.61 14.02 -19.90
C VAL A 23 -4.63 15.53 -20.01
N THR A 24 -5.80 16.14 -19.84
CA THR A 24 -5.99 17.59 -19.80
C THR A 24 -5.55 18.17 -18.44
N ASP A 25 -5.33 19.49 -18.37
CA ASP A 25 -4.94 20.13 -17.10
C ASP A 25 -6.00 19.97 -16.00
N ASP A 26 -7.29 20.00 -16.35
CA ASP A 26 -8.39 19.80 -15.39
C ASP A 26 -8.41 18.38 -14.81
N GLU A 27 -8.20 17.38 -15.66
CA GLU A 27 -8.09 15.97 -15.24
C GLU A 27 -6.84 15.76 -14.38
N MET A 28 -5.71 16.38 -14.74
CA MET A 28 -4.49 16.37 -13.94
C MET A 28 -4.70 17.00 -12.56
N ASN A 29 -5.43 18.12 -12.49
CA ASN A 29 -5.76 18.79 -11.22
C ASN A 29 -6.66 17.91 -10.36
N PHE A 30 -7.65 17.25 -10.95
CA PHE A 30 -8.51 16.30 -10.24
C PHE A 30 -7.71 15.13 -9.66
N ILE A 31 -6.81 14.51 -10.41
CA ILE A 31 -6.01 13.39 -9.91
C ILE A 31 -5.07 13.82 -8.80
N GLN A 32 -4.42 14.98 -8.96
CA GLN A 32 -3.57 15.52 -7.90
C GLN A 32 -4.36 15.75 -6.62
N SER A 33 -5.63 16.16 -6.73
CA SER A 33 -6.49 16.31 -5.56
C SER A 33 -6.67 15.00 -4.77
N LEU A 34 -6.57 13.82 -5.42
CA LEU A 34 -6.68 12.52 -4.73
C LEU A 34 -5.58 12.31 -3.68
N ASN A 35 -4.46 13.04 -3.77
CA ASN A 35 -3.38 12.98 -2.80
C ASN A 35 -3.54 13.97 -1.64
N ASP A 36 -4.45 14.94 -1.75
CA ASP A 36 -4.60 16.02 -0.76
C ASP A 36 -5.16 15.51 0.58
N GLU A 37 -5.92 14.41 0.55
CA GLU A 37 -6.43 13.77 1.77
C GLU A 37 -6.11 12.27 1.77
N PRO A 38 -5.65 11.71 2.89
CA PRO A 38 -5.53 10.27 3.02
C PRO A 38 -6.92 9.64 2.92
N ALA A 39 -7.10 8.70 1.99
CA ALA A 39 -8.31 7.90 1.97
C ALA A 39 -8.23 6.91 3.14
N ILE A 40 -9.14 7.05 4.08
CA ILE A 40 -9.23 6.22 5.28
C ILE A 40 -10.52 5.43 5.20
N ILE A 41 -10.42 4.12 5.33
CA ILE A 41 -11.56 3.21 5.28
C ILE A 41 -11.62 2.41 6.56
N ASP A 42 -12.83 2.27 7.09
CA ASP A 42 -13.08 1.42 8.25
C ASP A 42 -12.72 -0.02 7.87
N PHE A 43 -11.89 -0.64 8.69
CA PHE A 43 -11.50 -2.02 8.46
C PHE A 43 -12.70 -2.98 8.44
N ASN A 44 -13.73 -2.70 9.24
CA ASN A 44 -14.93 -3.52 9.33
C ASN A 44 -15.73 -3.55 8.02
N SER A 45 -15.55 -2.56 7.13
CA SER A 45 -16.20 -2.56 5.83
C SER A 45 -15.50 -3.45 4.79
N ILE A 46 -14.45 -4.18 5.18
CA ILE A 46 -13.69 -5.08 4.30
C ILE A 46 -14.19 -6.51 4.48
N PRO A 47 -14.95 -7.07 3.51
CA PRO A 47 -15.41 -8.44 3.58
C PRO A 47 -14.22 -9.42 3.62
N HIS A 48 -14.37 -10.53 4.34
CA HIS A 48 -13.42 -11.66 4.41
C HIS A 48 -12.04 -11.39 5.04
N TYR A 49 -11.60 -10.15 5.20
CA TYR A 49 -10.27 -9.85 5.74
C TYR A 49 -10.15 -10.17 7.25
N SER A 50 -11.26 -10.16 7.98
CA SER A 50 -11.28 -10.61 9.38
C SER A 50 -10.92 -12.10 9.52
N ALA A 51 -11.30 -12.96 8.57
CA ALA A 51 -10.93 -14.38 8.58
C ALA A 51 -9.43 -14.57 8.35
N SER A 52 -8.85 -13.77 7.45
CA SER A 52 -7.42 -13.70 7.20
C SER A 52 -6.63 -13.26 8.42
N CYS A 53 -7.07 -12.21 9.12
CA CYS A 53 -6.43 -11.78 10.36
C CYS A 53 -6.38 -12.88 11.42
N THR A 54 -7.48 -13.61 11.61
CA THR A 54 -7.53 -14.76 12.52
C THR A 54 -6.56 -15.86 12.08
N LYS A 55 -6.58 -16.23 10.79
CA LYS A 55 -5.73 -17.31 10.24
C LYS A 55 -4.23 -17.06 10.45
N TYR A 56 -3.80 -15.81 10.28
CA TYR A 56 -2.38 -15.44 10.37
C TYR A 56 -1.98 -14.80 11.70
N SER A 57 -2.88 -14.81 12.70
CA SER A 57 -2.67 -14.16 14.01
C SER A 57 -2.25 -12.69 13.86
N ILE A 58 -2.86 -11.99 12.91
CA ILE A 58 -2.59 -10.59 12.63
C ILE A 58 -3.53 -9.74 13.48
N ASP A 59 -2.94 -8.83 14.22
CA ASP A 59 -3.66 -7.81 14.93
C ASP A 59 -4.40 -6.88 13.96
N LYS A 60 -5.73 -6.88 14.06
CA LYS A 60 -6.63 -6.06 13.24
C LYS A 60 -6.42 -4.56 13.52
N PRO A 61 -6.11 -3.72 12.51
CA PRO A 61 -6.17 -2.27 12.63
C PRO A 61 -7.61 -1.80 12.61
N SER A 62 -7.86 -0.64 13.23
CA SER A 62 -9.18 0.00 13.27
C SER A 62 -9.61 0.55 11.90
N ASN A 63 -8.65 1.02 11.11
CA ASN A 63 -8.87 1.57 9.79
C ASN A 63 -7.63 1.33 8.91
N VAL A 64 -7.80 1.53 7.60
CA VAL A 64 -6.71 1.47 6.63
C VAL A 64 -6.63 2.79 5.88
N ARG A 65 -5.44 3.39 5.91
CA ARG A 65 -5.05 4.58 5.16
C ARG A 65 -4.41 4.19 3.85
N PHE A 66 -4.85 4.82 2.77
CA PHE A 66 -4.22 4.77 1.46
C PHE A 66 -3.46 6.05 1.16
N ARG A 67 -2.36 5.94 0.42
CA ARG A 67 -1.54 7.06 -0.03
C ARG A 67 -1.40 7.00 -1.55
N PHE A 68 -1.99 7.97 -2.23
CA PHE A 68 -1.95 8.05 -3.69
C PHE A 68 -0.63 8.68 -4.14
N ILE A 69 0.17 7.92 -4.86
CA ILE A 69 1.42 8.36 -5.46
C ILE A 69 1.19 8.49 -6.96
N PHE A 70 1.10 9.72 -7.43
CA PHE A 70 0.79 9.99 -8.82
C PHE A 70 2.05 9.99 -9.70
N CYS A 71 2.02 9.14 -10.74
CA CYS A 71 3.05 9.04 -11.76
C CYS A 71 2.55 9.70 -13.04
N LYS A 72 3.13 10.85 -13.42
CA LYS A 72 2.76 11.59 -14.63
C LYS A 72 3.15 10.85 -15.90
N LYS A 73 4.17 10.01 -15.81
CA LYS A 73 4.75 9.28 -16.93
C LYS A 73 5.06 7.85 -16.53
N LEU A 74 5.03 6.94 -17.51
CA LEU A 74 5.46 5.56 -17.32
C LEU A 74 6.90 5.48 -16.76
N SER A 75 7.79 6.36 -17.18
CA SER A 75 9.17 6.40 -16.66
C SER A 75 9.22 6.66 -15.15
N GLU A 76 8.37 7.54 -14.62
CA GLU A 76 8.30 7.84 -13.18
C GLU A 76 7.81 6.62 -12.40
N TYR A 77 6.83 5.90 -12.96
CA TYR A 77 6.36 4.64 -12.41
C TYR A 77 7.46 3.57 -12.41
N LEU A 78 8.19 3.41 -13.51
CA LEU A 78 9.27 2.43 -13.63
C LEU A 78 10.42 2.75 -12.66
N ASP A 79 10.79 4.03 -12.52
CA ASP A 79 11.78 4.49 -11.55
C ASP A 79 11.32 4.16 -10.12
N LEU A 80 10.05 4.42 -9.80
CA LEU A 80 9.49 4.08 -8.48
C LEU A 80 9.46 2.57 -8.24
N CYS A 81 9.08 1.77 -9.23
CA CYS A 81 9.14 0.31 -9.13
C CYS A 81 10.57 -0.18 -8.90
N GLN A 82 11.54 0.39 -9.62
CA GLN A 82 12.94 0.08 -9.41
C GLN A 82 13.36 0.47 -7.99
N ILE A 83 12.97 1.63 -7.47
CA ILE A 83 13.29 2.05 -6.10
C ILE A 83 12.70 1.08 -5.06
N LEU A 84 11.43 0.71 -5.22
CA LEU A 84 10.74 -0.22 -4.33
C LEU A 84 11.35 -1.64 -4.38
N THR A 85 12.04 -2.00 -5.47
CA THR A 85 12.55 -3.36 -5.70
C THR A 85 14.08 -3.52 -5.68
N ARG A 86 14.87 -2.47 -5.93
CA ARG A 86 16.32 -2.58 -6.22
C ARG A 86 17.21 -2.76 -5.00
N ASN A 87 16.80 -2.33 -3.81
CA ASN A 87 17.80 -2.07 -2.78
C ASN A 87 18.06 -3.17 -1.76
N ASN A 88 17.27 -4.26 -1.64
CA ASN A 88 17.39 -5.27 -0.55
C ASN A 88 17.48 -4.71 0.89
N THR A 89 17.53 -3.38 1.07
CA THR A 89 17.27 -2.58 2.27
C THR A 89 15.80 -2.20 2.36
N SER A 90 14.97 -2.83 1.51
CA SER A 90 13.59 -2.51 1.23
C SER A 90 12.73 -2.64 2.46
N VAL A 91 11.98 -1.59 2.74
CA VAL A 91 10.77 -1.63 3.54
C VAL A 91 9.86 -2.69 2.92
N PRO A 92 9.80 -3.92 3.47
CA PRO A 92 9.17 -5.05 2.77
C PRO A 92 7.71 -4.77 2.48
N PHE A 93 7.10 -3.92 3.30
CA PHE A 93 5.75 -3.47 3.14
C PHE A 93 5.48 -2.73 1.81
N PHE A 94 6.27 -1.73 1.41
CA PHE A 94 5.91 -0.93 0.22
C PHE A 94 6.11 -1.70 -1.08
N SER A 95 7.09 -2.60 -1.14
CA SER A 95 7.26 -3.51 -2.28
C SER A 95 6.15 -4.56 -2.38
N SER A 96 5.55 -4.94 -1.25
CA SER A 96 4.60 -6.04 -1.15
C SER A 96 3.13 -5.62 -1.09
N PHE A 97 2.82 -4.38 -0.76
CA PHE A 97 1.43 -3.93 -0.62
C PHE A 97 1.08 -2.77 -1.56
N ALA A 98 1.92 -2.51 -2.58
CA ALA A 98 1.60 -1.53 -3.60
C ALA A 98 0.50 -2.00 -4.55
N THR A 99 -0.50 -1.15 -4.73
CA THR A 99 -1.54 -1.30 -5.74
C THR A 99 -1.29 -0.29 -6.85
N LEU A 100 -1.40 -0.73 -8.09
CA LEU A 100 -1.34 0.13 -9.25
C LEU A 100 -2.76 0.37 -9.76
N VAL A 101 -3.12 1.63 -9.97
CA VAL A 101 -4.39 2.04 -10.54
C VAL A 101 -4.11 2.78 -11.84
N PHE A 102 -4.59 2.22 -12.95
CA PHE A 102 -4.60 2.92 -14.23
C PHE A 102 -5.80 3.82 -14.31
N ILE A 103 -5.57 5.04 -14.75
CA ILE A 103 -6.63 6.00 -14.99
C ILE A 103 -6.58 6.40 -16.47
N ASP A 104 -7.52 5.90 -17.27
CA ASP A 104 -7.67 6.31 -18.69
C ASP A 104 -8.71 7.42 -18.82
N TYR A 105 -8.29 8.62 -19.24
CA TYR A 105 -9.16 9.77 -19.51
C TYR A 105 -9.51 9.94 -20.99
N ALA A 106 -8.81 9.25 -21.89
CA ALA A 106 -8.91 9.46 -23.31
C ALA A 106 -10.16 8.82 -23.94
N ALA A 107 -11.08 8.26 -23.14
CA ALA A 107 -12.28 7.56 -23.62
C ALA A 107 -11.95 6.55 -24.73
N ASN A 108 -10.84 5.82 -24.60
CA ASN A 108 -10.41 4.90 -25.65
C ASN A 108 -11.42 3.77 -25.81
N SER A 109 -11.90 3.57 -27.04
CA SER A 109 -12.63 2.37 -27.48
C SER A 109 -11.77 1.09 -27.48
N LYS A 110 -10.56 1.15 -26.93
CA LYS A 110 -9.50 0.13 -26.97
C LYS A 110 -9.03 -0.28 -25.57
N ILE A 111 -9.97 -0.47 -24.64
CA ILE A 111 -9.73 -1.01 -23.28
C ILE A 111 -8.77 -2.21 -23.34
N GLN A 112 -8.99 -3.12 -24.28
CA GLN A 112 -8.19 -4.33 -24.42
C GLN A 112 -6.72 -4.04 -24.79
N GLU A 113 -6.46 -3.06 -25.67
CA GLU A 113 -5.09 -2.67 -26.03
C GLU A 113 -4.37 -1.99 -24.87
N VAL A 114 -5.09 -1.17 -24.09
CA VAL A 114 -4.54 -0.57 -22.86
C VAL A 114 -4.19 -1.66 -21.86
N ARG A 115 -5.08 -2.62 -21.61
CA ARG A 115 -4.81 -3.77 -20.72
C ARG A 115 -3.60 -4.58 -21.18
N GLU A 116 -3.52 -4.92 -22.46
CA GLU A 116 -2.45 -5.76 -23.01
C GLU A 116 -1.09 -5.05 -23.04
N SER A 117 -1.06 -3.76 -23.41
CA SER A 117 0.17 -2.96 -23.37
C SER A 117 0.66 -2.77 -21.94
N THR A 118 -0.27 -2.50 -21.04
CA THR A 118 -0.02 -2.30 -19.61
C THR A 118 0.47 -3.58 -18.92
N ALA A 119 -0.14 -4.73 -19.21
CA ALA A 119 0.27 -6.03 -18.69
C ALA A 119 1.70 -6.42 -19.10
N LYS A 120 2.20 -5.92 -20.24
CA LYS A 120 3.60 -6.13 -20.67
C LYS A 120 4.60 -5.24 -19.92
N MET A 121 4.15 -4.10 -19.38
CA MET A 121 4.99 -3.09 -18.75
C MET A 121 5.03 -3.20 -17.23
N ILE A 122 4.00 -3.78 -16.62
CA ILE A 122 3.90 -3.94 -15.17
C ILE A 122 4.58 -5.23 -14.73
N PRO A 123 5.43 -5.20 -13.69
CA PRO A 123 5.83 -6.42 -13.02
C PRO A 123 4.59 -7.19 -12.57
N LYS A 124 4.49 -8.48 -12.91
CA LYS A 124 3.38 -9.40 -12.49
C LYS A 124 3.12 -9.46 -10.97
N ARG A 125 3.94 -8.75 -10.18
CA ARG A 125 3.98 -8.72 -8.72
C ARG A 125 3.13 -7.61 -8.11
N LEU A 126 2.54 -6.71 -8.90
CA LEU A 126 1.69 -5.63 -8.39
C LEU A 126 0.22 -5.91 -8.72
N ASN A 127 -0.66 -5.78 -7.73
CA ASN A 127 -2.10 -5.81 -8.02
C ASN A 127 -2.46 -4.57 -8.82
N THR A 128 -3.17 -4.80 -9.91
CA THR A 128 -3.47 -3.76 -10.89
C THR A 128 -4.98 -3.62 -11.03
N GLY A 129 -5.49 -2.47 -10.66
CA GLY A 129 -6.85 -2.04 -10.96
C GLY A 129 -6.85 -1.12 -12.18
N PHE A 130 -7.90 -1.21 -12.99
CA PHE A 130 -8.14 -0.31 -14.10
C PHE A 130 -9.34 0.58 -13.79
N VAL A 131 -9.18 1.88 -13.96
CA VAL A 131 -10.23 2.87 -13.87
C VAL A 131 -10.33 3.59 -15.20
N TYR A 132 -11.46 3.45 -15.85
CA TYR A 132 -11.76 4.15 -17.09
C TYR A 132 -12.68 5.33 -16.79
N PHE A 133 -12.27 6.51 -17.23
CA PHE A 133 -13.06 7.73 -17.13
C PHE A 133 -13.69 8.04 -18.47
N ASN A 134 -14.80 8.77 -18.40
CA ASN A 134 -15.32 9.48 -19.55
C ASN A 134 -15.84 8.56 -20.68
N ALA A 135 -16.28 7.34 -20.35
CA ALA A 135 -16.83 6.41 -21.33
C ALA A 135 -18.02 7.05 -22.06
N THR A 136 -17.88 7.24 -23.37
CA THR A 136 -18.92 7.81 -24.24
C THR A 136 -19.89 6.74 -24.77
N GLU A 137 -19.51 5.47 -24.66
CA GLU A 137 -20.30 4.30 -25.04
C GLU A 137 -20.62 3.47 -23.79
N ASP A 138 -21.62 2.58 -23.88
CA ASP A 138 -21.92 1.63 -22.82
C ASP A 138 -20.80 0.57 -22.77
N LEU A 139 -19.86 0.78 -21.85
CA LEU A 139 -18.74 -0.12 -21.60
C LEU A 139 -19.02 -1.05 -20.40
N THR A 140 -20.25 -1.14 -19.89
CA THR A 140 -20.58 -1.92 -18.68
C THR A 140 -20.16 -3.39 -18.76
N SER A 141 -20.07 -3.98 -19.97
CA SER A 141 -19.57 -5.34 -20.19
C SER A 141 -18.09 -5.54 -19.80
N TYR A 142 -17.30 -4.47 -19.72
CA TYR A 142 -15.92 -4.48 -19.24
C TYR A 142 -15.82 -4.23 -17.74
N HIS A 143 -16.93 -3.93 -17.06
CA HIS A 143 -16.94 -3.78 -15.62
C HIS A 143 -16.60 -5.11 -14.97
N THR A 144 -15.51 -5.13 -14.22
CA THR A 144 -15.08 -6.29 -13.45
C THR A 144 -14.67 -5.83 -12.07
N GLU A 145 -14.39 -6.77 -11.18
CA GLU A 145 -13.89 -6.41 -9.86
C GLU A 145 -12.53 -5.65 -9.90
N ASP A 146 -11.78 -5.77 -10.99
CA ASP A 146 -10.51 -5.06 -11.22
C ASP A 146 -10.64 -3.98 -12.30
N THR A 147 -11.87 -3.66 -12.74
CA THR A 147 -12.13 -2.65 -13.76
C THR A 147 -13.37 -1.85 -13.43
N HIS A 148 -13.17 -0.58 -13.06
CA HIS A 148 -14.26 0.35 -12.82
C HIS A 148 -14.41 1.33 -13.99
N ILE A 149 -15.66 1.70 -14.30
CA ILE A 149 -15.99 2.55 -15.43
C ILE A 149 -16.82 3.72 -14.91
N PHE A 150 -16.32 4.92 -15.12
CA PHE A 150 -16.97 6.17 -14.74
C PHE A 150 -17.55 6.88 -15.97
N PHE A 151 -18.82 7.25 -15.86
CA PHE A 151 -19.54 7.99 -16.89
C PHE A 151 -19.43 9.51 -16.66
N ARG A 152 -19.61 10.31 -17.72
CA ARG A 152 -19.56 11.78 -17.70
C ARG A 152 -20.49 12.45 -16.69
N SER A 153 -21.56 11.77 -16.29
CA SER A 153 -22.61 12.31 -15.41
C SER A 153 -22.20 12.43 -13.93
N TYR A 154 -21.05 11.89 -13.53
CA TYR A 154 -20.61 11.93 -12.14
C TYR A 154 -20.02 13.30 -11.78
N SER A 155 -20.44 13.85 -10.62
CA SER A 155 -19.78 15.03 -10.05
C SER A 155 -18.35 14.69 -9.61
N ALA A 156 -17.44 15.68 -9.58
CA ALA A 156 -16.06 15.47 -9.12
C ALA A 156 -15.99 14.83 -7.71
N LYS A 157 -16.89 15.21 -6.80
CA LYS A 157 -17.00 14.61 -5.46
C LYS A 157 -17.42 13.14 -5.52
N GLY A 158 -18.41 12.81 -6.34
CA GLY A 158 -18.85 11.43 -6.55
C GLY A 158 -17.75 10.58 -7.20
N LEU A 159 -17.07 11.14 -8.18
CA LEU A 159 -15.96 10.51 -8.89
C LEU A 159 -14.81 10.17 -7.92
N ARG A 160 -14.37 11.14 -7.10
CA ARG A 160 -13.39 10.93 -6.04
C ARG A 160 -13.81 9.79 -5.12
N SER A 161 -15.01 9.85 -4.54
CA SER A 161 -15.49 8.83 -3.60
C SER A 161 -15.45 7.43 -4.18
N ASN A 162 -15.84 7.26 -5.45
CA ASN A 162 -15.85 5.96 -6.09
C ASN A 162 -14.45 5.47 -6.47
N ILE A 163 -13.54 6.35 -6.93
CA ILE A 163 -12.13 5.96 -7.17
C ILE A 163 -11.50 5.49 -5.88
N LEU A 164 -11.73 6.21 -4.78
CA LEU A 164 -11.21 5.83 -3.47
C LEU A 164 -11.75 4.46 -3.04
N GLN A 165 -13.07 4.24 -3.18
CA GLN A 165 -13.70 2.97 -2.83
C GLN A 165 -13.23 1.82 -3.72
N PHE A 166 -13.13 2.02 -5.03
CA PHE A 166 -12.63 1.01 -5.97
C PHE A 166 -11.17 0.67 -5.70
N THR A 167 -10.31 1.69 -5.57
CA THR A 167 -8.89 1.53 -5.27
C THR A 167 -8.70 0.72 -4.01
N ALA A 168 -9.47 1.05 -2.98
CA ALA A 168 -9.42 0.32 -1.73
C ALA A 168 -9.87 -1.13 -1.89
N SER A 169 -10.95 -1.39 -2.63
CA SER A 169 -11.39 -2.76 -2.94
C SER A 169 -10.30 -3.57 -3.64
N VAL A 170 -9.66 -3.02 -4.69
CA VAL A 170 -8.55 -3.68 -5.40
C VAL A 170 -7.36 -3.93 -4.47
N ALA A 171 -7.03 -2.93 -3.66
CA ALA A 171 -5.99 -3.03 -2.66
C ALA A 171 -6.27 -4.08 -1.59
N PHE A 172 -7.51 -4.19 -1.13
CA PHE A 172 -7.90 -5.19 -0.13
C PHE A 172 -7.79 -6.62 -0.68
N LYS A 173 -7.85 -6.83 -2.00
CA LYS A 173 -7.52 -8.14 -2.58
C LYS A 173 -6.07 -8.56 -2.31
N LEU A 174 -5.10 -7.63 -2.26
CA LEU A 174 -3.72 -7.93 -1.83
C LEU A 174 -3.71 -8.47 -0.40
N LEU A 175 -4.52 -7.82 0.43
CA LEU A 175 -4.61 -8.09 1.85
C LEU A 175 -5.30 -9.44 2.10
N LEU A 176 -6.24 -9.87 1.26
CA LEU A 176 -6.89 -11.18 1.38
C LEU A 176 -5.96 -12.41 1.21
N PHE A 177 -4.63 -12.21 1.11
CA PHE A 177 -3.59 -13.22 1.16
C PHE A 177 -3.86 -14.36 0.19
N ASP A 178 -3.74 -14.06 -1.10
CA ASP A 178 -3.42 -15.10 -2.07
C ASP A 178 -2.17 -15.87 -1.56
N PRO A 179 -2.28 -17.18 -1.29
CA PRO A 179 -1.16 -18.01 -0.85
C PRO A 179 0.05 -17.86 -1.77
N ASP A 180 -0.15 -17.65 -3.07
CA ASP A 180 0.92 -17.55 -4.05
C ASP A 180 1.63 -16.19 -3.98
N PHE A 181 0.93 -15.12 -3.61
CA PHE A 181 1.53 -13.80 -3.39
C PHE A 181 2.41 -13.77 -2.13
N VAL A 182 1.88 -14.31 -1.03
CA VAL A 182 2.57 -14.46 0.25
C VAL A 182 3.73 -15.45 0.15
N ASN A 183 3.59 -16.48 -0.69
CA ASN A 183 4.67 -17.38 -1.02
C ASN A 183 5.73 -16.64 -1.84
N PHE A 184 5.42 -16.15 -3.03
CA PHE A 184 6.41 -15.70 -4.02
C PHE A 184 7.28 -14.51 -3.58
N GLN A 185 6.74 -13.52 -2.85
CA GLN A 185 7.55 -12.36 -2.45
C GLN A 185 8.43 -12.60 -1.22
N VAL A 186 8.11 -13.62 -0.42
CA VAL A 186 8.81 -13.93 0.83
C VAL A 186 9.79 -15.11 0.68
N HIS A 187 9.97 -15.64 -0.54
CA HIS A 187 11.00 -16.66 -0.83
C HIS A 187 12.43 -16.18 -0.58
N GLN A 188 12.64 -14.89 -0.27
CA GLN A 188 13.94 -14.33 0.11
C GLN A 188 14.22 -14.39 1.63
N HIS A 189 13.27 -14.81 2.45
CA HIS A 189 13.42 -14.80 3.91
C HIS A 189 13.05 -16.14 4.54
N SER A 190 13.60 -16.42 5.73
CA SER A 190 13.26 -17.61 6.50
C SER A 190 11.76 -17.67 6.82
N LYS A 191 11.22 -18.88 7.02
CA LYS A 191 9.80 -19.09 7.39
C LYS A 191 9.39 -18.30 8.64
N SER A 192 10.31 -18.08 9.59
CA SER A 192 10.06 -17.28 10.79
C SER A 192 9.88 -15.80 10.46
N ASN A 193 10.78 -15.20 9.67
CA ASN A 193 10.71 -13.80 9.28
C ASN A 193 9.45 -13.47 8.48
N LYS A 194 8.98 -14.42 7.66
CA LYS A 194 7.74 -14.29 6.90
C LYS A 194 6.52 -13.97 7.77
N SER A 195 6.35 -14.69 8.87
CA SER A 195 5.22 -14.49 9.78
C SER A 195 5.21 -13.08 10.36
N PHE A 196 6.36 -12.60 10.82
CA PHE A 196 6.48 -11.29 11.45
C PHE A 196 6.32 -10.12 10.47
N LEU A 197 6.84 -10.25 9.25
CA LEU A 197 6.63 -9.21 8.23
C LEU A 197 5.15 -9.07 7.85
N ILE A 198 4.41 -10.18 7.81
CA ILE A 198 2.95 -10.15 7.60
C ILE A 198 2.24 -9.47 8.78
N GLN A 199 2.64 -9.76 10.01
CA GLN A 199 2.10 -9.11 11.21
C GLN A 199 2.44 -7.62 11.31
N LEU A 200 3.54 -7.17 10.69
CA LEU A 200 3.92 -5.76 10.62
C LEU A 200 3.14 -4.97 9.56
N ALA A 201 2.54 -5.64 8.57
CA ALA A 201 1.84 -4.94 7.47
C ALA A 201 0.75 -3.96 7.96
N PRO A 202 -0.10 -4.30 8.94
CA PRO A 202 -1.10 -3.36 9.46
C PRO A 202 -0.52 -2.11 10.11
N CYS A 203 0.69 -2.16 10.68
CA CYS A 203 1.37 -1.00 11.26
C CYS A 203 1.59 0.10 10.21
N CYS A 204 1.89 -0.32 8.99
CA CYS A 204 2.13 0.57 7.87
C CYS A 204 0.84 1.08 7.25
N MET A 205 -0.31 0.48 7.56
CA MET A 205 -1.60 0.79 6.94
C MET A 205 -2.54 1.56 7.85
N SER A 206 -2.43 1.42 9.17
CA SER A 206 -3.36 2.08 10.08
C SER A 206 -3.19 3.59 10.04
N ALA A 207 -4.31 4.32 9.99
CA ALA A 207 -4.34 5.75 10.24
C ALA A 207 -4.35 6.07 11.75
N ASN A 208 -4.59 5.08 12.61
CA ASN A 208 -4.58 5.24 14.06
C ASN A 208 -3.22 4.85 14.63
N PRO A 209 -2.44 5.81 15.15
CA PRO A 209 -1.10 5.52 15.67
C PRO A 209 -1.10 4.56 16.87
N ALA A 210 -2.22 4.44 17.60
CA ALA A 210 -2.35 3.49 18.70
C ALA A 210 -2.31 2.03 18.21
N ASP A 211 -2.81 1.75 17.00
CA ASP A 211 -2.72 0.41 16.40
C ASP A 211 -1.27 0.05 16.14
N THR A 212 -0.51 0.96 15.52
CA THR A 212 0.92 0.79 15.25
C THR A 212 1.70 0.55 16.55
N VAL A 213 1.41 1.33 17.59
CA VAL A 213 2.09 1.18 18.90
C VAL A 213 1.85 -0.20 19.51
N ARG A 214 0.59 -0.65 19.49
CA ARG A 214 0.18 -1.95 20.03
C ARG A 214 0.85 -3.11 19.30
N ILE A 215 0.81 -3.10 17.98
CA ILE A 215 1.34 -4.19 17.14
C ILE A 215 2.85 -4.29 17.27
N ILE A 216 3.57 -3.17 17.17
CA ILE A 216 5.03 -3.16 17.34
C ILE A 216 5.40 -3.65 18.74
N SER A 217 4.67 -3.22 19.78
CA SER A 217 4.92 -3.68 21.15
C SER A 217 4.71 -5.20 21.32
N ASN A 218 3.75 -5.79 20.59
CA ASN A 218 3.52 -7.23 20.62
C ASN A 218 4.64 -7.99 19.91
N ILE A 219 5.12 -7.49 18.76
CA ILE A 219 6.17 -8.15 17.98
C ILE A 219 7.53 -8.08 18.69
N ILE A 220 7.87 -6.93 19.30
CA ILE A 220 9.10 -6.78 20.09
C ILE A 220 9.17 -7.82 21.23
N LYS A 221 8.04 -8.23 21.80
CA LYS A 221 7.98 -9.26 22.86
C LYS A 221 8.16 -10.69 22.33
N GLN A 222 7.92 -10.93 21.05
CA GLN A 222 7.87 -12.27 20.46
C GLN A 222 9.13 -12.61 19.64
N VAL A 223 9.92 -11.60 19.26
CA VAL A 223 11.08 -11.73 18.38
C VAL A 223 12.33 -11.28 19.11
N ASP A 224 13.36 -12.11 19.08
CA ASP A 224 14.71 -11.62 19.37
C ASP A 224 15.21 -10.76 18.20
N LEU A 225 15.15 -9.45 18.40
CA LEU A 225 15.57 -8.46 17.40
C LEU A 225 17.08 -8.38 17.23
N GLN A 226 17.87 -8.94 18.16
CA GLN A 226 19.32 -9.02 18.01
C GLN A 226 19.72 -10.07 16.98
N GLU A 227 18.98 -11.17 16.89
CA GLU A 227 19.23 -12.24 15.92
C GLU A 227 18.49 -12.03 14.58
N ASN A 228 17.41 -11.23 14.57
CA ASN A 228 16.56 -11.03 13.39
C ASN A 228 16.67 -9.61 12.83
N HIS A 229 17.82 -9.26 12.26
CA HIS A 229 18.13 -7.92 11.74
C HIS A 229 17.13 -7.38 10.69
N VAL A 230 16.51 -8.26 9.89
CA VAL A 230 15.48 -7.85 8.90
C VAL A 230 14.22 -7.33 9.58
N ILE A 231 13.77 -7.99 10.66
CA ILE A 231 12.60 -7.56 11.43
C ILE A 231 12.95 -6.28 12.19
N ALA A 232 14.13 -6.23 12.81
CA ALA A 232 14.59 -5.04 13.54
C ALA A 232 14.66 -3.79 12.64
N SER A 233 15.30 -3.89 11.47
CA SER A 233 15.36 -2.79 10.50
C SER A 233 13.98 -2.33 10.02
N THR A 234 13.06 -3.28 9.78
CA THR A 234 11.67 -2.96 9.41
C THR A 234 10.96 -2.19 10.53
N ILE A 235 11.09 -2.63 11.78
CA ILE A 235 10.50 -1.94 12.93
C ILE A 235 11.07 -0.52 13.07
N TYR A 236 12.40 -0.35 13.00
CA TYR A 236 13.01 0.97 13.09
C TYR A 236 12.52 1.91 11.98
N TYR A 237 12.36 1.40 10.77
CA TYR A 237 11.82 2.18 9.67
C TYR A 237 10.37 2.62 9.94
N ILE A 238 9.50 1.71 10.39
CA ILE A 238 8.11 2.06 10.74
C ILE A 238 8.07 3.08 11.87
N LEU A 239 8.90 2.93 12.90
CA LEU A 239 9.00 3.90 14.00
C LEU A 239 9.48 5.27 13.52
N ALA A 240 10.44 5.32 12.59
CA ALA A 240 10.90 6.58 12.01
C ALA A 240 9.76 7.29 11.23
N LEU A 241 9.00 6.55 10.42
CA LEU A 241 7.84 7.12 9.73
C LEU A 241 6.75 7.57 10.71
N LEU A 242 6.50 6.78 11.76
CA LEU A 242 5.51 7.10 12.80
C LEU A 242 5.87 8.39 13.55
N GLU A 243 7.16 8.57 13.88
CA GLU A 243 7.67 9.79 14.52
C GLU A 243 7.56 11.03 13.60
N VAL A 244 7.83 10.86 12.30
CA VAL A 244 7.67 11.95 11.31
C VAL A 244 6.21 12.39 11.21
N GLU A 245 5.25 11.46 11.27
CA GLU A 245 3.83 11.79 11.24
C GLU A 245 3.27 12.23 12.59
N ASN A 246 3.82 11.73 13.70
CA ASN A 246 3.35 11.98 15.07
C ASN A 246 4.54 12.28 16.00
N PRO A 247 5.07 13.51 16.00
CA PRO A 247 6.27 13.86 16.76
C PRO A 247 6.15 13.53 18.26
N GLY A 248 7.18 12.90 18.82
CA GLY A 248 7.29 12.51 20.22
C GLY A 248 6.72 11.14 20.56
N ILE A 249 5.96 10.50 19.67
CA ILE A 249 5.26 9.24 19.98
C ILE A 249 6.23 8.09 20.29
N VAL A 250 7.38 8.03 19.61
CA VAL A 250 8.34 6.95 19.81
C VAL A 250 8.98 7.06 21.19
N LYS A 251 9.33 8.27 21.61
CA LYS A 251 9.90 8.56 22.93
C LYS A 251 8.89 8.29 24.04
N GLN A 252 7.64 8.74 23.90
CA GLN A 252 6.58 8.55 24.89
C GLN A 252 6.30 7.06 25.15
N ASN A 253 6.35 6.23 24.12
CA ASN A 253 6.11 4.79 24.22
C ASN A 253 7.36 3.96 24.55
N LYS A 254 8.53 4.61 24.68
CA LYS A 254 9.80 4.00 25.12
C LYS A 254 10.22 2.79 24.27
N PHE A 255 10.02 2.84 22.96
CA PHE A 255 10.32 1.70 22.08
C PHE A 255 11.79 1.26 22.15
N PHE A 256 12.72 2.21 22.12
CA PHE A 256 14.15 1.90 22.18
C PHE A 256 14.55 1.23 23.50
N GLU A 257 14.04 1.70 24.65
CA GLU A 257 14.26 1.05 25.95
C GLU A 257 13.79 -0.41 25.94
N ARG A 258 12.60 -0.67 25.36
CA ARG A 258 12.02 -2.02 25.28
C ARG A 258 12.85 -2.94 24.38
N ILE A 259 13.37 -2.43 23.27
CA ILE A 259 14.23 -3.20 22.35
C ILE A 259 15.57 -3.53 23.03
N THR A 260 16.16 -2.60 23.77
CA THR A 260 17.44 -2.81 24.47
C THR A 260 17.32 -3.76 25.68
N LEU A 261 16.28 -3.62 26.50
CA LEU A 261 16.11 -4.41 27.73
C LEU A 261 15.92 -5.92 27.46
N LEU A 262 15.22 -6.28 26.38
CA LEU A 262 15.01 -7.68 26.00
C LEU A 262 16.30 -8.35 25.49
N GLY A 263 17.16 -7.60 24.80
CA GLY A 263 18.45 -8.09 24.33
C GLY A 263 19.43 -8.44 25.47
N CYS A 264 19.34 -7.76 26.62
CA CYS A 264 20.17 -8.07 27.80
C CYS A 264 19.66 -9.28 28.62
N GLN A 265 18.42 -9.71 28.43
CA GLN A 265 17.87 -10.88 29.13
C GLN A 265 18.22 -12.21 28.44
N ASN A 266 18.42 -12.19 27.11
CA ASN A 266 18.76 -13.39 26.32
C ASN A 266 20.25 -13.76 26.34
N THR A 267 21.14 -12.88 26.80
CA THR A 267 22.59 -13.16 26.89
C THR A 267 23.02 -13.92 28.17
N ASN A 268 22.07 -14.33 29.02
CA ASN A 268 22.33 -15.01 30.30
C ASN A 268 22.03 -16.52 30.26
N HIS A 269 21.98 -17.14 29.08
CA HIS A 269 21.86 -18.59 28.90
C HIS A 269 23.03 -19.17 28.12
#